data_AF-A0A537YH94-F1
#
_entry.id   AF-A0A537YH94-F1
#
_cell.length_a   1.000
_cell.length_b   1.000
_cell.length_c   1.000
_cell.angle_alpha   90.00
_cell.angle_beta   90.00
_cell.angle_gamma   90.00
#
_symmetry.space_group_name_H-M   'P 1'
#
loop_
_entity.id
_entity.type
_entity.pdbx_description
1 polymer ?
#
loop_
_entity_poly.entity_id
_entity_poly.type
_entity_poly.pdbx_seq_one_letter_code
_entity_poly.pdbx_strand_id
1 'polypeptide(L)'
;MSTPEENALTIRAAAEVFVPGSPHDPTPGAADVHAELFISHYLDFLIPGLATGLPDLLNELSAATFDGRTFVDLSPDERLTILDQLSTHDVEQLRELPLVLGLLSIASVYGEWTGQDAEGALTRRPLGWQLTGFDGPSRGRRKLLRRPEH
;
A
#
# COMPACT_ATOMS: atom_id res chain seq x y z
N MET A 1 -19.51 10.86 5.65
CA MET A 1 -19.03 9.61 5.06
C MET A 1 -18.53 9.95 3.69
N SER A 2 -17.23 9.72 3.46
CA SER A 2 -16.58 9.95 2.18
C SER A 2 -17.08 8.96 1.12
N THR A 3 -17.07 9.39 -0.13
CA THR A 3 -17.40 8.55 -1.29
C THR A 3 -16.29 7.52 -1.55
N PRO A 4 -16.56 6.43 -2.29
CA PRO A 4 -15.54 5.45 -2.65
C PRO A 4 -14.33 6.05 -3.38
N GLU A 5 -14.56 7.07 -4.21
CA GLU A 5 -13.50 7.77 -4.95
C GLU A 5 -12.63 8.61 -4.00
N GLU A 6 -13.24 9.34 -3.07
CA GLU A 6 -12.52 10.08 -2.03
C GLU A 6 -11.72 9.15 -1.13
N ASN A 7 -12.28 8.00 -0.74
CA ASN A 7 -11.58 6.99 0.05
C ASN A 7 -10.34 6.47 -0.67
N ALA A 8 -10.48 6.16 -1.97
CA ALA A 8 -9.37 5.72 -2.80
C ALA A 8 -8.26 6.78 -2.89
N LEU A 9 -8.62 8.06 -3.02
CA LEU A 9 -7.66 9.17 -3.02
C LEU A 9 -6.94 9.31 -1.67
N THR A 10 -7.64 9.19 -0.54
CA THR A 10 -7.02 9.21 0.79
C THR A 10 -6.06 8.04 0.99
N ILE A 11 -6.43 6.83 0.56
CA ILE A 11 -5.55 5.65 0.62
C ILE A 11 -4.31 5.85 -0.25
N ARG A 12 -4.47 6.38 -1.47
CA ARG A 12 -3.33 6.69 -2.35
C ARG A 12 -2.41 7.71 -1.68
N ALA A 13 -2.96 8.79 -1.14
CA ALA A 13 -2.21 9.82 -0.44
C ALA A 13 -1.43 9.27 0.78
N ALA A 14 -2.01 8.31 1.50
CA ALA A 14 -1.32 7.63 2.60
C ALA A 14 -0.20 6.72 2.09
N ALA A 15 -0.43 6.01 0.98
CA ALA A 15 0.58 5.16 0.36
C ALA A 15 1.78 5.95 -0.17
N GLU A 16 1.56 7.14 -0.73
CA GLU A 16 2.62 8.05 -1.19
C GLU A 16 3.62 8.45 -0.09
N VAL A 17 3.22 8.38 1.19
CA VAL A 17 4.14 8.64 2.31
C VAL A 17 5.23 7.56 2.39
N PHE A 18 4.90 6.32 2.01
CA PHE A 18 5.81 5.18 2.10
C PHE A 18 6.53 4.87 0.78
N VAL A 19 5.82 5.06 -0.34
CA VAL A 19 6.35 4.82 -1.69
C VAL A 19 6.09 6.06 -2.56
N PRO A 20 6.87 7.14 -2.34
CA PRO A 20 6.73 8.36 -3.11
C PRO A 20 7.10 8.12 -4.57
N GLY A 21 6.44 8.83 -5.48
CA GLY A 21 6.80 8.88 -6.90
C GLY A 21 7.59 10.14 -7.25
N SER A 22 7.69 10.42 -8.54
CA SER A 22 8.29 11.65 -9.05
C SER A 22 7.57 12.90 -8.48
N PRO A 23 8.29 13.97 -8.09
CA PRO A 23 9.72 14.22 -8.28
C PRO A 23 10.62 13.69 -7.14
N HIS A 24 10.06 13.06 -6.11
CA HIS A 24 10.80 12.67 -4.91
C HIS A 24 11.60 11.37 -5.08
N ASP A 25 11.08 10.43 -5.88
CA ASP A 25 11.77 9.20 -6.27
C ASP A 25 11.67 9.00 -7.81
N PRO A 26 12.75 8.61 -8.51
CA PRO A 26 12.69 8.33 -9.95
C PRO A 26 12.00 6.99 -10.29
N THR A 27 11.73 6.12 -9.30
CA THR A 27 10.98 4.88 -9.48
C THR A 27 9.47 5.14 -9.44
N PRO A 28 8.63 4.27 -10.06
CA PRO A 28 7.19 4.39 -9.96
C PRO A 28 6.70 4.37 -8.50
N GLY A 29 5.94 5.39 -8.09
CA GLY A 29 5.36 5.51 -6.75
C GLY A 29 3.94 4.95 -6.66
N ALA A 30 3.30 5.15 -5.50
CA ALA A 30 1.94 4.66 -5.22
C ALA A 30 0.92 5.04 -6.30
N ALA A 31 0.97 6.30 -6.77
CA ALA A 31 0.06 6.81 -7.78
C ALA A 31 0.25 6.13 -9.15
N ASP A 32 1.49 5.87 -9.56
CA ASP A 32 1.83 5.28 -10.86
C ASP A 32 1.30 3.84 -11.00
N VAL A 33 1.15 3.13 -9.88
CA VAL A 33 0.69 1.74 -9.83
C VAL A 33 -0.75 1.59 -9.33
N HIS A 34 -1.46 2.69 -9.10
CA HIS A 34 -2.81 2.68 -8.51
C HIS A 34 -2.87 1.87 -7.21
N ALA A 35 -1.89 2.10 -6.32
CA ALA A 35 -1.69 1.33 -5.08
C ALA A 35 -2.96 1.24 -4.23
N GLU A 36 -3.83 2.25 -4.26
CA GLU A 36 -5.07 2.28 -3.51
C GLU A 36 -6.01 1.13 -3.83
N LEU A 37 -6.00 0.60 -5.06
CA LEU A 37 -6.86 -0.53 -5.43
C LEU A 37 -6.43 -1.81 -4.70
N PHE A 38 -5.12 -2.08 -4.68
CA PHE A 38 -4.53 -3.19 -3.95
C PHE A 38 -4.72 -3.03 -2.44
N ILE A 39 -4.41 -1.85 -1.92
CA ILE A 39 -4.49 -1.58 -0.47
C ILE A 39 -5.94 -1.70 0.00
N SER A 40 -6.90 -1.10 -0.70
CA SER A 40 -8.33 -1.20 -0.35
C SER A 40 -8.80 -2.66 -0.33
N HIS A 41 -8.44 -3.44 -1.36
CA HIS A 41 -8.77 -4.85 -1.42
C HIS A 41 -8.23 -5.63 -0.20
N TYR A 42 -6.97 -5.43 0.15
CA TYR A 42 -6.35 -6.14 1.27
C TYR A 42 -6.87 -5.66 2.63
N LEU A 43 -7.15 -4.36 2.80
CA LEU A 43 -7.75 -3.84 4.03
C LEU A 43 -9.12 -4.48 4.28
N ASP A 44 -9.99 -4.54 3.27
CA ASP A 44 -11.30 -5.18 3.40
C ASP A 44 -11.24 -6.70 3.51
N PHE A 45 -10.22 -7.33 2.91
CA PHE A 45 -9.95 -8.75 3.12
C PHE A 45 -9.57 -9.05 4.57
N LEU A 46 -8.75 -8.19 5.20
CA LEU A 46 -8.34 -8.34 6.60
C LEU A 46 -9.49 -8.07 7.56
N ILE A 47 -10.18 -6.94 7.38
CA ILE A 47 -11.30 -6.49 8.20
C ILE A 47 -12.34 -5.85 7.28
N PRO A 48 -13.51 -6.47 7.07
CA PRO A 48 -14.55 -5.91 6.22
C PRO A 48 -14.94 -4.48 6.62
N GLY A 49 -14.88 -3.54 5.68
CA GLY A 49 -15.21 -2.13 5.87
C GLY A 49 -14.02 -1.26 6.28
N LEU A 50 -12.83 -1.83 6.52
CA LEU A 50 -11.64 -1.09 6.88
C LEU A 50 -11.17 -0.17 5.75
N ALA A 51 -11.40 -0.52 4.49
CA ALA A 51 -11.08 0.34 3.35
C ALA A 51 -11.92 1.63 3.32
N THR A 52 -13.05 1.66 4.04
CA THR A 52 -13.86 2.87 4.25
C THR A 52 -13.50 3.56 5.57
N GLY A 53 -13.38 2.79 6.65
CA GLY A 53 -13.14 3.36 7.98
C GLY A 53 -11.75 4.00 8.15
N LEU A 54 -10.72 3.49 7.48
CA LEU A 54 -9.37 4.05 7.58
C LEU A 54 -9.27 5.46 6.95
N PRO A 55 -9.78 5.70 5.73
CA PRO A 55 -9.88 7.06 5.18
C PRO A 55 -10.64 8.04 6.06
N ASP A 56 -11.80 7.63 6.60
CA ASP A 56 -12.60 8.47 7.50
C ASP A 56 -11.78 8.85 8.74
N LEU A 57 -11.09 7.89 9.37
CA LEU A 57 -10.19 8.13 10.51
C LEU A 57 -9.05 9.11 10.16
N LEU A 58 -8.39 8.92 9.02
CA LEU A 58 -7.31 9.81 8.58
C LEU A 58 -7.81 11.23 8.33
N ASN A 59 -8.99 11.39 7.75
CA ASN A 59 -9.61 12.69 7.53
C ASN A 59 -10.02 13.35 8.85
N GLU A 60 -10.56 12.60 9.81
CA GLU A 60 -10.91 13.10 11.14
C GLU A 60 -9.67 13.59 11.91
N LEU A 61 -8.59 12.81 11.92
CA LEU A 61 -7.33 13.21 12.56
C LEU A 61 -6.69 14.43 11.89
N SER A 62 -6.76 14.48 10.55
CA SER A 62 -6.28 15.63 9.77
C SER A 62 -7.07 16.89 10.09
N ALA A 63 -8.41 16.78 10.13
CA ALA A 63 -9.28 17.89 10.47
C ALA A 63 -9.05 18.40 11.90
N ALA A 64 -8.80 17.49 12.85
CA ALA A 64 -8.50 17.84 14.24
C ALA A 64 -7.12 18.51 14.41
N THR A 65 -6.13 18.13 13.59
CA THR A 65 -4.74 18.60 13.73
C THR A 65 -4.43 19.84 12.87
N PHE A 66 -5.04 19.96 11.69
CA PHE A 66 -4.73 20.97 10.67
C PHE A 66 -5.97 21.79 10.26
N ASP A 67 -6.75 22.23 11.25
CA ASP A 67 -7.85 23.19 11.10
C ASP A 67 -8.90 22.81 10.04
N GLY A 68 -9.37 21.56 10.09
CA GLY A 68 -10.46 21.08 9.23
C GLY A 68 -10.04 20.59 7.85
N ARG A 69 -8.74 20.60 7.52
CA ARG A 69 -8.22 20.05 6.26
C ARG A 69 -8.36 18.53 6.19
N THR A 70 -8.69 18.01 5.01
CA THR A 70 -8.72 16.56 4.77
C THR A 70 -7.32 16.02 4.55
N PHE A 71 -7.13 14.71 4.71
CA PHE A 71 -5.81 14.09 4.62
C PHE A 71 -5.16 14.29 3.24
N VAL A 72 -5.97 14.27 2.17
CA VAL A 72 -5.46 14.46 0.79
C VAL A 72 -4.95 15.88 0.57
N ASP A 73 -5.52 16.87 1.26
CA ASP A 73 -5.11 18.28 1.17
C ASP A 73 -3.81 18.58 1.93
N LEU A 74 -3.31 17.63 2.72
CA LEU A 74 -2.08 17.76 3.49
C LEU A 74 -0.85 17.61 2.60
N SER A 75 0.21 18.35 2.93
CA SER A 75 1.56 18.14 2.38
C SER A 75 2.15 16.81 2.89
N PRO A 76 3.21 16.27 2.26
CA PRO A 76 3.80 15.00 2.68
C PRO A 76 4.23 14.96 4.15
N ASP A 77 4.85 16.02 4.66
CA ASP A 77 5.30 16.12 6.06
C ASP A 77 4.11 16.18 7.04
N GLU A 78 3.03 16.85 6.66
CA GLU A 78 1.79 16.90 7.43
C GLU A 78 1.12 15.51 7.47
N ARG A 79 1.08 14.80 6.33
CA ARG A 79 0.57 13.41 6.27
C ARG A 79 1.40 12.47 7.16
N LEU A 80 2.72 12.61 7.14
CA LEU A 80 3.62 11.87 8.03
C LEU A 80 3.31 12.15 9.51
N THR A 81 3.01 13.41 9.85
CA THR A 81 2.63 13.79 11.22
C THR A 81 1.37 13.05 11.68
N ILE A 82 0.35 12.94 10.83
CA ILE A 82 -0.88 12.19 11.15
C ILE A 82 -0.59 10.69 11.34
N LEU A 83 0.26 10.11 10.49
CA LEU A 83 0.66 8.70 10.63
C LEU A 83 1.49 8.46 11.90
N ASP A 84 2.34 9.41 12.29
CA ASP A 84 3.12 9.35 13.53
C ASP A 84 2.21 9.42 14.79
N GLN A 85 1.19 10.28 14.76
CA GLN A 85 0.16 10.33 15.80
C GLN A 85 -0.57 8.99 15.94
N LEU A 86 -0.95 8.35 14.83
CA LEU A 86 -1.50 6.99 14.86
C LEU A 86 -0.50 6.00 15.47
N SER A 87 0.77 6.05 15.06
CA SER A 87 1.83 5.13 15.52
C SER A 87 2.18 5.25 17.01
N THR A 88 1.70 6.29 17.67
CA THR A 88 1.88 6.54 19.11
C THR A 88 0.55 6.49 19.89
N HIS A 89 -0.55 6.11 19.23
CA HIS A 89 -1.87 6.07 19.84
C HIS A 89 -1.99 5.00 20.93
N ASP A 90 -2.76 5.28 21.99
CA ASP A 90 -2.94 4.39 23.15
C ASP A 90 -3.68 3.08 22.80
N VAL A 91 -4.50 3.12 21.75
CA VAL A 91 -5.22 1.96 21.21
C VAL A 91 -4.30 1.19 20.27
N GLU A 92 -3.91 -0.02 20.68
CA GLU A 92 -2.98 -0.88 19.95
C GLU A 92 -3.37 -1.11 18.48
N GLN A 93 -4.65 -1.35 18.20
CA GLN A 93 -5.11 -1.60 16.84
C GLN A 93 -4.90 -0.38 15.93
N LEU A 94 -5.10 0.84 16.45
CA LEU A 94 -4.87 2.07 15.69
C LEU A 94 -3.38 2.30 15.46
N ARG A 95 -2.57 1.91 16.45
CA ARG A 95 -1.11 1.99 16.40
C ARG A 95 -0.47 1.12 15.32
N GLU A 96 -1.10 0.01 14.96
CA GLU A 96 -0.62 -0.88 13.92
C GLU A 96 -0.99 -0.43 12.50
N LEU A 97 -1.98 0.46 12.34
CA LEU A 97 -2.47 0.87 11.02
C LEU A 97 -1.38 1.50 10.13
N PRO A 98 -0.50 2.40 10.62
CA PRO A 98 0.60 2.93 9.80
C PRO A 98 1.55 1.84 9.30
N LEU A 99 1.83 0.81 10.12
CA LEU A 99 2.68 -0.31 9.72
C LEU A 99 2.00 -1.15 8.64
N VAL A 100 0.71 -1.46 8.81
CA VAL A 100 -0.07 -2.19 7.80
C VAL A 100 -0.11 -1.43 6.48
N LEU A 101 -0.38 -0.11 6.53
CA LEU A 101 -0.35 0.77 5.37
C LEU A 101 1.01 0.71 4.68
N GLY A 102 2.11 0.90 5.41
CA GLY A 102 3.46 0.86 4.85
C GLY A 102 3.79 -0.48 4.19
N LEU A 103 3.46 -1.60 4.83
CA LEU A 103 3.66 -2.93 4.27
C LEU A 103 2.85 -3.15 2.98
N LEU A 104 1.57 -2.76 2.98
CA LEU A 104 0.72 -2.89 1.79
C LEU A 104 1.16 -1.93 0.67
N SER A 105 1.62 -0.73 1.00
CA SER A 105 2.18 0.22 0.01
C SER A 105 3.42 -0.35 -0.66
N ILE A 106 4.38 -0.88 0.11
CA ILE A 106 5.57 -1.54 -0.44
C ILE A 106 5.18 -2.76 -1.27
N ALA A 107 4.26 -3.60 -0.77
CA ALA A 107 3.76 -4.76 -1.50
C ALA A 107 3.06 -4.38 -2.80
N SER A 108 2.34 -3.26 -2.83
CA SER A 108 1.66 -2.79 -4.04
C SER A 108 2.61 -2.37 -5.15
N VAL A 109 3.86 -2.00 -4.84
CA VAL A 109 4.88 -1.57 -5.81
C VAL A 109 5.81 -2.71 -6.20
N TYR A 110 6.25 -3.54 -5.25
CA TYR A 110 7.24 -4.59 -5.53
C TYR A 110 6.63 -6.00 -5.67
N GLY A 111 5.34 -6.15 -5.35
CA GLY A 111 4.60 -7.39 -5.48
C GLY A 111 4.17 -7.69 -6.92
N GLU A 112 3.73 -8.93 -7.12
CA GLU A 112 3.28 -9.45 -8.41
C GLU A 112 2.10 -8.68 -9.02
N TRP A 113 1.30 -8.03 -8.16
CA TRP A 113 0.15 -7.23 -8.54
C TRP A 113 0.47 -6.17 -9.59
N THR A 114 1.64 -5.52 -9.51
CA THR A 114 2.07 -4.52 -10.50
C THR A 114 2.20 -5.06 -11.92
N GLY A 115 2.28 -6.38 -12.08
CA GLY A 115 2.36 -7.06 -13.36
C GLY A 115 1.05 -7.69 -13.83
N GLN A 116 -0.01 -7.65 -13.02
CA GLN A 116 -1.29 -8.33 -13.31
C GLN A 116 -2.30 -7.40 -13.99
N ASP A 117 -3.19 -7.96 -14.81
CA ASP A 117 -4.42 -7.31 -15.26
C ASP A 117 -5.55 -7.43 -14.21
N ALA A 118 -6.75 -6.93 -14.54
CA ALA A 118 -7.90 -6.95 -13.63
C ALA A 118 -8.38 -8.37 -13.32
N GLU A 119 -8.08 -9.34 -14.19
CA GLU A 119 -8.40 -10.76 -14.04
C GLU A 119 -7.30 -11.53 -13.29
N GLY A 120 -6.22 -10.86 -12.89
CA GLY A 120 -5.09 -11.44 -12.15
C GLY A 120 -4.07 -12.16 -13.05
N ALA A 121 -4.18 -12.05 -14.37
CA ALA A 121 -3.20 -12.63 -15.29
C ALA A 121 -1.98 -11.72 -15.41
N LEU A 122 -0.78 -12.31 -15.36
CA LEU A 122 0.46 -11.57 -15.47
C LEU A 122 0.69 -11.08 -16.92
N THR A 123 0.55 -9.77 -17.15
CA THR A 123 0.69 -9.12 -18.46
C THR A 123 2.06 -8.45 -18.65
N ARG A 124 2.76 -8.12 -17.56
CA ARG A 124 4.13 -7.59 -17.58
C ARG A 124 4.94 -8.12 -16.39
N ARG A 125 6.26 -8.03 -16.47
CA ARG A 125 7.13 -8.41 -15.34
C ARG A 125 6.94 -7.41 -14.19
N PRO A 126 6.58 -7.84 -12.98
CA PRO A 126 6.44 -6.97 -11.81
C PRO A 126 7.73 -6.21 -11.50
N LEU A 127 7.63 -5.00 -10.97
CA LEU A 127 8.81 -4.16 -10.70
C LEU A 127 9.80 -4.84 -9.75
N GLY A 128 9.32 -5.44 -8.67
CA GLY A 128 10.18 -6.18 -7.74
C GLY A 128 10.93 -7.34 -8.41
N TRP A 129 10.33 -7.99 -9.41
CA TRP A 129 10.97 -9.06 -10.17
C TRP A 129 12.04 -8.53 -11.14
N GLN A 130 11.80 -7.35 -11.73
CA GLN A 130 12.80 -6.68 -12.56
C GLN A 130 14.02 -6.27 -11.73
N LEU A 131 13.80 -5.67 -10.57
CA LEU A 131 14.88 -5.16 -9.70
C LEU A 131 15.71 -6.27 -9.06
N THR A 132 15.09 -7.39 -8.70
CA THR A 132 15.78 -8.53 -8.08
C THR A 132 16.35 -9.54 -9.08
N GLY A 133 15.99 -9.42 -10.37
CA GLY A 133 16.29 -10.43 -11.37
C GLY A 133 15.51 -11.73 -11.20
N PHE A 134 14.45 -11.75 -10.38
CA PHE A 134 13.61 -12.94 -10.20
C PHE A 134 12.78 -13.21 -11.46
N ASP A 135 12.97 -14.36 -12.10
CA ASP A 135 12.30 -14.70 -13.38
C ASP A 135 10.83 -15.13 -13.22
N GLY A 136 10.27 -15.01 -12.02
CA GLY A 136 8.94 -15.47 -11.70
C GLY A 136 8.90 -16.94 -11.24
N PRO A 137 7.73 -17.42 -10.79
CA PRO A 137 7.56 -18.79 -10.33
C PRO A 137 7.74 -19.76 -11.51
N SER A 138 8.88 -20.45 -11.54
CA SER A 138 9.06 -21.59 -12.45
C SER A 138 8.10 -22.72 -12.07
N ARG A 139 7.52 -23.41 -13.06
CA ARG A 139 6.78 -24.68 -12.84
C ARG A 139 7.76 -25.77 -12.33
N GLY A 140 8.08 -25.72 -11.04
CA GLY A 140 8.79 -26.74 -10.27
C GLY A 140 10.27 -26.99 -10.61
N ARG A 141 11.19 -26.44 -9.80
CA ARG A 141 12.47 -27.14 -9.54
C ARG A 141 12.22 -28.35 -8.63
N ARG A 142 11.71 -29.46 -9.18
CA ARG A 142 11.68 -30.79 -8.52
C ARG A 142 13.09 -31.40 -8.27
N LYS A 143 14.18 -30.67 -8.55
CA LYS A 143 15.55 -31.21 -8.50
C LYS A 143 16.23 -31.15 -7.13
N LEU A 144 15.65 -30.50 -6.12
CA LEU A 144 16.23 -30.44 -4.77
C LEU A 144 16.05 -31.73 -3.94
N LEU A 145 15.37 -32.75 -4.48
CA LEU A 145 15.19 -34.06 -3.85
C LEU A 145 15.69 -35.22 -4.72
N ARG A 146 16.84 -35.08 -5.39
CA ARG A 146 17.60 -36.28 -5.79
C ARG A 146 18.43 -36.73 -4.60
N ARG A 147 18.07 -37.88 -4.01
CA ARG A 147 18.96 -38.61 -3.10
C ARG A 147 20.29 -38.87 -3.82
N PRO A 148 21.44 -38.83 -3.13
CA PRO A 148 22.69 -39.27 -3.72
C PRO A 148 22.54 -40.75 -4.12
N GLU A 149 22.81 -41.04 -5.39
CA GLU A 149 22.97 -42.43 -5.84
C GLU A 149 24.26 -42.96 -5.21
N HIS A 150 24.13 -44.05 -4.44
CA HIS A 150 25.24 -44.86 -3.95
C HIS A 150 25.64 -45.88 -5.00
#